data_AF-A0A2V9DLM7-F1
#
_entry.id   AF-A0A2V9DLM7-F1
#
_cell.length_a   1.000
_cell.length_b   1.000
_cell.length_c   1.000
_cell.angle_alpha   90.00
_cell.angle_beta   90.00
_cell.angle_gamma   90.00
#
_symmetry.space_group_name_H-M   'P 1'
#
loop_
_entity.id
_entity.type
_entity.pdbx_description
1 polymer ?
#
loop_
_entity_poly.entity_id
_entity_poly.type
_entity_poly.pdbx_seq_one_letter_code
_entity_poly.pdbx_strand_id
1 'polypeptide(L)'
;MEEREVINDTRGHVAELLAKAIRQGALDQEVTSEDRERMLVFLQSFGDLRSDYVYVGSRRAGLKRLPGAGEVDEEGREPLPMRALLDASFWPGVMFEEGLDYQATMFQPTGGMDRIPHAFAQKLGKVVKYGCPVREIRKTPNGVRVVYTERGAVRSLEASYCVCTLPLSVLKATQSDLSPRVVSAINQVAYDAGYKIAWESRRFWEQENNIYGGISWLSTGPISLESSVLANVWYPSGGMLSEKGVLVAGYGTESGEFSRLPSMEAKFAASRTAVEKLHPGRGKELTKPLYVSWAKIPFNLGSWIRGEGYHEGPYKEFLNPDDRIYFAGDYCSHLTTWQEGAALSAQRAVEMIVRRVRETV
;
A
#
# COMPACT_ATOMS: atom_id res chain seq x y z
N MET A 1 -5.37 6.67 21.10
CA MET A 1 -4.55 5.60 21.72
C MET A 1 -3.34 5.42 20.83
N GLU A 2 -2.19 5.16 21.42
CA GLU A 2 -0.98 4.88 20.65
C GLU A 2 -0.95 3.41 20.26
N GLU A 3 -0.49 3.09 19.06
CA GLU A 3 -0.43 1.70 18.59
C GLU A 3 0.41 0.80 19.51
N ARG A 4 1.54 1.32 20.01
CA ARG A 4 2.40 0.60 20.98
C ARG A 4 1.65 0.21 22.26
N GLU A 5 0.71 1.03 22.70
CA GLU A 5 -0.10 0.81 23.90
C GLU A 5 -1.03 -0.38 23.66
N VAL A 6 -1.79 -0.33 22.57
CA VAL A 6 -2.70 -1.40 22.14
C VAL A 6 -1.95 -2.72 21.95
N ILE A 7 -0.80 -2.73 21.28
CA ILE A 7 0.00 -3.93 21.04
C ILE A 7 0.44 -4.56 22.36
N ASN A 8 1.08 -3.78 23.23
CA ASN A 8 1.73 -4.35 24.41
C ASN A 8 0.74 -4.69 25.51
N ASP A 9 -0.35 -3.92 25.67
CA ASP A 9 -1.43 -4.32 26.57
C ASP A 9 -2.13 -5.61 26.08
N THR A 10 -2.34 -5.76 24.77
CA THR A 10 -2.93 -7.00 24.21
C THR A 10 -2.02 -8.20 24.50
N ARG A 11 -0.71 -8.06 24.28
CA ARG A 11 0.28 -9.10 24.60
C ARG A 11 0.25 -9.46 26.08
N GLY A 12 0.20 -8.46 26.96
CA GLY A 12 0.13 -8.66 28.41
C GLY A 12 -1.09 -9.46 28.85
N HIS A 13 -2.29 -9.03 28.44
CA HIS A 13 -3.53 -9.73 28.79
C HIS A 13 -3.60 -11.15 28.21
N VAL A 14 -3.18 -11.34 26.96
CA VAL A 14 -3.15 -12.68 26.34
C VAL A 14 -2.16 -13.59 27.07
N ALA A 15 -0.98 -13.07 27.41
CA ALA A 15 0.03 -13.84 28.13
C ALA A 15 -0.41 -14.24 29.53
N GLU A 16 -1.05 -13.34 30.28
CA GLU A 16 -1.61 -13.64 31.60
C GLU A 16 -2.67 -14.75 31.52
N LEU A 17 -3.62 -14.64 30.58
CA LEU A 17 -4.67 -15.64 30.40
C LEU A 17 -4.10 -17.01 30.03
N LEU A 18 -3.12 -17.06 29.12
CA LEU A 18 -2.48 -18.30 28.73
C LEU A 18 -1.63 -18.90 29.87
N ALA A 19 -0.89 -18.08 30.60
CA ALA A 19 -0.13 -18.52 31.77
C ALA A 19 -1.05 -19.09 32.86
N LYS A 20 -2.22 -18.48 33.08
CA LYS A 20 -3.25 -18.98 34.00
C LYS A 20 -3.77 -20.35 33.55
N ALA A 21 -4.11 -20.52 32.27
CA ALA A 21 -4.57 -21.80 31.73
C ALA A 21 -3.52 -22.92 31.90
N ILE A 22 -2.26 -22.63 31.58
CA ILE A 22 -1.13 -23.56 31.73
C ILE A 22 -0.89 -23.93 33.20
N ARG A 23 -0.96 -22.96 34.11
CA ARG A 23 -0.76 -23.22 35.54
C ARG A 23 -1.86 -24.06 36.16
N GLN A 24 -3.08 -23.96 35.61
CA GLN A 24 -4.25 -24.74 36.02
C GLN A 24 -4.32 -26.14 35.37
N GLY A 25 -3.35 -26.49 34.52
CA GLY A 25 -3.32 -27.79 33.83
C GLY A 25 -4.30 -27.91 32.66
N ALA A 26 -4.87 -26.79 32.20
CA ALA A 26 -5.86 -26.79 31.11
C ALA A 26 -5.28 -27.21 29.75
N LEU A 27 -3.94 -27.21 29.61
CA LEU A 27 -3.21 -27.55 28.38
C LEU A 27 -2.26 -28.76 28.55
N ASP A 28 -2.42 -29.57 29.60
CA ASP A 28 -1.51 -30.70 29.91
C ASP A 28 -1.53 -31.82 28.84
N GLN A 29 -2.56 -31.84 27.98
CA GLN A 29 -2.63 -32.76 26.83
C GLN A 29 -1.79 -32.27 25.63
N GLU A 30 -1.57 -30.96 25.53
CA GLU A 30 -0.89 -30.32 24.38
C GLU A 30 0.55 -29.94 24.71
N VAL A 31 0.87 -29.74 26.00
CA VAL A 31 2.14 -29.20 26.47
C VAL A 31 2.74 -30.14 27.51
N THR A 32 3.96 -30.63 27.25
CA THR A 32 4.68 -31.48 28.21
C THR A 32 5.03 -30.70 29.49
N SER A 33 5.36 -31.41 30.58
CA SER A 33 5.79 -30.73 31.81
C SER A 33 7.06 -29.89 31.62
N GLU A 34 7.95 -30.26 30.70
CA GLU A 34 9.13 -29.48 30.36
C GLU A 34 8.75 -28.23 29.54
N ASP A 35 7.90 -28.38 28.53
CA ASP A 35 7.42 -27.27 27.70
C ASP A 35 6.56 -26.28 28.49
N ARG A 36 5.86 -26.74 29.52
CA ARG A 36 5.09 -25.90 30.43
C ARG A 36 5.99 -24.84 31.07
N GLU A 37 7.12 -25.25 31.64
CA GLU A 37 8.04 -24.31 32.29
C GLU A 37 8.69 -23.37 31.27
N ARG A 38 9.07 -23.88 30.09
CA ARG A 38 9.59 -23.04 28.99
C ARG A 38 8.58 -22.00 28.52
N MET A 39 7.33 -22.41 28.35
CA MET A 39 6.24 -21.55 27.90
C MET A 39 5.96 -20.46 28.94
N LEU A 40 5.92 -20.80 30.22
CA LEU A 40 5.72 -19.81 31.29
C LEU A 40 6.82 -18.74 31.30
N VAL A 41 8.09 -19.14 31.17
CA VAL A 41 9.22 -18.19 31.06
C VAL A 41 9.09 -17.30 29.81
N PHE A 42 8.70 -17.88 28.68
CA PHE A 42 8.41 -17.12 27.47
C PHE A 42 7.28 -16.11 27.68
N LEU A 43 6.16 -16.50 28.30
CA LEU A 43 5.00 -15.63 28.51
C LEU A 43 5.30 -14.46 29.44
N GLN A 44 6.15 -14.66 30.46
CA GLN A 44 6.65 -13.55 31.28
C GLN A 44 7.36 -12.50 30.43
N SER A 45 8.25 -12.94 29.55
CA SER A 45 9.01 -12.05 28.68
C SER A 45 8.15 -11.42 27.59
N PHE A 46 7.26 -12.20 26.97
CA PHE A 46 6.39 -11.79 25.87
C PHE A 46 5.34 -10.76 26.34
N GLY A 47 4.66 -11.05 27.45
CA GLY A 47 3.60 -10.20 28.02
C GLY A 47 4.08 -9.16 29.03
N ASP A 48 5.37 -9.15 29.37
CA ASP A 48 5.91 -8.30 30.46
C ASP A 48 5.22 -8.57 31.80
N LEU A 49 4.98 -9.85 32.10
CA LEU A 49 4.28 -10.26 33.31
C LEU A 49 5.20 -10.19 34.53
N ARG A 50 4.61 -9.93 35.70
CA ARG A 50 5.32 -10.10 36.98
C ARG A 50 5.69 -11.56 37.25
N SER A 51 6.48 -11.78 38.30
CA SER A 51 6.86 -13.12 38.76
C SER A 51 5.68 -14.03 39.13
N ASP A 52 4.53 -13.45 39.44
CA ASP A 52 3.27 -14.17 39.72
C ASP A 52 2.38 -14.40 38.47
N TYR A 53 2.89 -14.04 37.28
CA TYR A 53 2.22 -14.14 35.98
C TYR A 53 0.99 -13.23 35.80
N VAL A 54 0.94 -12.13 36.55
CA VAL A 54 -0.11 -11.10 36.42
C VAL A 54 0.42 -9.94 35.57
N TYR A 55 -0.39 -9.47 34.63
CA TYR A 55 -0.14 -8.26 33.85
C TYR A 55 -0.66 -7.03 34.61
N VAL A 56 0.22 -6.06 34.83
CA VAL A 56 -0.11 -4.82 35.57
C VAL A 56 0.23 -3.57 34.78
N GLY A 57 0.39 -3.70 33.46
CA GLY A 57 0.92 -2.67 32.58
C GLY A 57 2.40 -2.91 32.27
N SER A 58 2.84 -2.30 31.18
CA SER A 58 4.21 -2.42 30.68
C SER A 58 4.76 -1.06 30.26
N ARG A 59 6.04 -0.80 30.54
CA ARG A 59 6.74 0.36 29.96
C ARG A 59 6.74 0.32 28.41
N ARG A 60 6.61 -0.86 27.81
CA ARG A 60 6.53 -1.05 26.35
C ARG A 60 5.27 -0.40 25.75
N ALA A 61 4.19 -0.28 26.54
CA ALA A 61 2.96 0.42 26.17
C ALA A 61 3.10 1.95 26.15
N GLY A 62 4.24 2.48 26.61
CA GLY A 62 4.49 3.91 26.78
C GLY A 62 4.30 4.38 28.21
N LEU A 63 4.62 5.65 28.46
CA LEU A 63 4.58 6.26 29.80
C LEU A 63 3.59 7.43 29.82
N LYS A 64 3.02 7.70 30.99
CA LYS A 64 2.24 8.91 31.25
C LYS A 64 3.17 10.10 31.49
N ARG A 65 4.29 9.85 32.16
CA ARG A 65 5.40 10.81 32.33
C ARG A 65 6.71 10.12 32.01
N LEU A 66 7.47 10.70 31.07
CA LEU A 66 8.83 10.25 30.76
C LEU A 66 9.77 10.56 31.94
N PRO A 67 10.78 9.72 32.19
CA PRO A 67 11.80 10.02 33.19
C PRO A 67 12.58 11.27 32.79
N GLY A 68 12.90 12.10 33.79
CA GLY A 68 13.68 13.33 33.63
C GLY A 68 14.94 13.35 34.49
N ALA A 69 15.53 14.53 34.65
CA ALA A 69 16.68 14.70 35.55
C ALA A 69 16.24 14.89 37.00
N GLY A 70 17.10 14.53 37.96
CA GLY A 70 16.86 14.73 39.39
C GLY A 70 15.70 13.88 39.90
N GLU A 71 14.73 14.51 40.58
CA GLU A 71 13.58 13.84 41.21
C GLU A 71 12.43 13.53 40.22
N VAL A 72 12.61 13.81 38.92
CA VAL A 72 11.57 13.55 37.91
C VAL A 72 11.58 12.06 37.53
N ASP A 73 10.90 11.26 38.35
CA ASP A 73 10.70 9.84 38.10
C ASP A 73 9.68 9.60 36.99
N GLU A 74 9.75 8.42 36.36
CA GLU A 74 8.76 8.00 35.38
C GLU A 74 7.41 7.65 36.01
N GLU A 75 6.35 7.83 35.23
CA GLU A 75 5.00 7.42 35.62
C GLU A 75 4.45 6.49 34.53
N GLY A 76 4.22 5.24 34.91
CA GLY A 76 3.59 4.24 34.05
C GLY A 76 2.18 4.64 33.64
N ARG A 77 1.68 4.05 32.56
CA ARG A 77 0.26 4.14 32.19
C ARG A 77 -0.52 3.01 32.86
N GLU A 78 -1.78 3.29 33.16
CA GLU A 78 -2.73 2.25 33.49
C GLU A 78 -3.01 1.41 32.22
N PRO A 79 -2.90 0.07 32.27
CA PRO A 79 -3.13 -0.76 31.10
C PRO A 79 -4.57 -0.64 30.62
N LEU A 80 -4.77 -0.64 29.30
CA LEU A 80 -6.10 -0.70 28.71
C LEU A 80 -6.78 -2.01 29.15
N PRO A 81 -8.08 -1.97 29.51
CA PRO A 81 -8.79 -3.18 29.89
C PRO A 81 -8.93 -4.12 28.69
N MET A 82 -8.76 -5.42 28.89
CA MET A 82 -8.87 -6.44 27.83
C MET A 82 -10.16 -6.32 27.00
N ARG A 83 -11.29 -5.97 27.63
CA ARG A 83 -12.57 -5.74 26.93
C ARG A 83 -12.47 -4.66 25.84
N ALA A 84 -11.69 -3.60 26.06
CA ALA A 84 -11.48 -2.57 25.06
C ALA A 84 -10.58 -3.07 23.91
N LEU A 85 -9.57 -3.90 24.22
CA LEU A 85 -8.61 -4.43 23.24
C LEU A 85 -9.22 -5.53 22.35
N LEU A 86 -10.27 -6.20 22.83
CA LEU A 86 -11.06 -7.16 22.06
C LEU A 86 -11.98 -6.50 21.02
N ASP A 87 -12.00 -5.17 20.93
CA ASP A 87 -12.69 -4.50 19.82
C ASP A 87 -11.93 -4.78 18.51
N ALA A 88 -12.57 -5.54 17.62
CA ALA A 88 -12.03 -5.96 16.34
C ALA A 88 -11.65 -4.78 15.42
N SER A 89 -12.14 -3.57 15.71
CA SER A 89 -11.83 -2.38 14.92
C SER A 89 -10.36 -1.94 15.01
N PHE A 90 -9.59 -2.43 15.98
CA PHE A 90 -8.17 -2.08 16.14
C PHE A 90 -7.22 -2.96 15.35
N TRP A 91 -7.56 -4.24 15.19
CA TRP A 91 -6.63 -5.26 14.72
C TRP A 91 -6.12 -5.05 13.30
N PRO A 92 -6.94 -4.58 12.32
CA PRO A 92 -6.43 -4.38 10.97
C PRO A 92 -5.32 -3.32 10.89
N GLY A 93 -5.34 -2.30 11.77
CA GLY A 93 -4.26 -1.31 11.83
C GLY A 93 -3.02 -1.89 12.50
N VAL A 94 -3.19 -2.54 13.66
CA VAL A 94 -2.11 -3.12 14.46
C VAL A 94 -1.34 -4.23 13.74
N MET A 95 -2.05 -5.06 12.97
CA MET A 95 -1.46 -6.19 12.24
C MET A 95 -1.03 -5.81 10.81
N PHE A 96 -1.22 -4.55 10.41
CA PHE A 96 -0.92 -4.11 9.04
C PHE A 96 0.54 -4.37 8.66
N GLU A 97 1.46 -4.04 9.57
CA GLU A 97 2.91 -4.16 9.35
C GLU A 97 3.43 -5.60 9.46
N GLU A 98 2.58 -6.58 9.80
CA GLU A 98 2.96 -8.00 9.83
C GLU A 98 2.91 -8.65 8.43
N GLY A 99 2.22 -8.02 7.47
CA GLY A 99 2.16 -8.49 6.09
C GLY A 99 3.53 -8.42 5.40
N LEU A 100 3.88 -9.47 4.64
CA LEU A 100 5.21 -9.63 4.02
C LEU A 100 5.67 -8.37 3.27
N ASP A 101 4.78 -7.71 2.54
CA ASP A 101 5.11 -6.55 1.71
C ASP A 101 5.12 -5.21 2.48
N TYR A 102 4.76 -5.23 3.78
CA TYR A 102 4.63 -4.04 4.62
C TYR A 102 5.58 -4.04 5.84
N GLN A 103 6.31 -5.13 6.06
CA GLN A 103 7.25 -5.27 7.16
C GLN A 103 8.40 -4.25 7.06
N ALA A 104 8.80 -3.70 8.20
CA ALA A 104 10.03 -2.91 8.28
C ALA A 104 11.26 -3.81 8.03
N THR A 105 12.32 -3.32 7.38
CA THR A 105 12.52 -1.94 6.92
C THR A 105 12.03 -1.70 5.50
N MET A 106 11.33 -0.57 5.31
CA MET A 106 10.87 -0.10 4.00
C MET A 106 11.71 1.08 3.51
N PHE A 107 11.85 1.21 2.19
CA PHE A 107 12.67 2.26 1.57
C PHE A 107 11.86 3.09 0.57
N GLN A 108 12.29 4.34 0.39
CA GLN A 108 11.81 5.21 -0.67
C GLN A 108 12.97 6.05 -1.22
N PRO A 109 12.95 6.41 -2.51
CA PRO A 109 13.90 7.37 -3.05
C PRO A 109 13.77 8.74 -2.37
N THR A 110 14.89 9.32 -1.96
CA THR A 110 14.92 10.72 -1.51
C THR A 110 14.42 11.62 -2.62
N GLY A 111 13.40 12.44 -2.35
CA GLY A 111 12.85 13.42 -3.29
C GLY A 111 11.77 12.89 -4.23
N GLY A 112 11.24 11.69 -4.01
CA GLY A 112 10.06 11.17 -4.71
C GLY A 112 10.32 9.89 -5.49
N MET A 113 9.32 8.99 -5.51
CA MET A 113 9.39 7.70 -6.20
C MET A 113 9.51 7.85 -7.73
N ASP A 114 9.04 8.97 -8.28
CA ASP A 114 9.15 9.34 -9.69
C ASP A 114 10.60 9.56 -10.15
N ARG A 115 11.57 9.71 -9.24
CA ARG A 115 12.99 9.76 -9.61
C ARG A 115 13.48 8.50 -10.31
N ILE A 116 12.90 7.34 -10.02
CA ILE A 116 13.24 6.07 -10.68
C ILE A 116 12.94 6.13 -12.19
N PRO A 117 11.68 6.37 -12.64
CA PRO A 117 11.38 6.47 -14.06
C PRO A 117 12.08 7.66 -14.75
N HIS A 118 12.31 8.77 -14.06
CA HIS A 118 13.11 9.87 -14.62
C HIS A 118 14.56 9.44 -14.89
N ALA A 119 15.18 8.66 -14.01
CA ALA A 119 16.53 8.14 -14.22
C ALA A 119 16.60 7.20 -15.43
N PHE A 120 15.62 6.31 -15.60
CA PHE A 120 15.51 5.47 -16.81
C PHE A 120 15.38 6.31 -18.07
N ALA A 121 14.48 7.30 -18.08
CA ALA A 121 14.29 8.16 -19.23
C ALA A 121 15.56 8.95 -19.59
N GLN A 122 16.29 9.46 -18.59
CA GLN A 122 17.57 10.15 -18.80
C GLN A 122 18.61 9.24 -19.47
N LYS A 123 18.69 7.97 -19.05
CA LYS A 123 19.62 6.99 -19.64
C LYS A 123 19.23 6.58 -21.07
N LEU A 124 17.93 6.46 -21.35
CA LEU A 124 17.41 6.11 -22.68
C LEU A 124 17.45 7.29 -23.67
N GLY A 125 17.40 8.53 -23.17
CA GLY A 125 17.51 9.74 -23.97
C GLY A 125 16.45 9.82 -25.08
N LYS A 126 16.91 9.96 -26.33
CA LYS A 126 16.06 10.17 -27.51
C LYS A 126 15.16 8.97 -27.88
N VAL A 127 15.38 7.81 -27.27
CA VAL A 127 14.53 6.63 -27.45
C VAL A 127 13.13 6.88 -26.87
N VAL A 128 13.03 7.65 -25.78
CA VAL A 128 11.76 7.99 -25.15
C VAL A 128 11.12 9.17 -25.88
N LYS A 129 9.91 8.95 -26.42
CA LYS A 129 9.09 10.00 -27.02
C LYS A 129 7.91 10.34 -26.11
N TYR A 130 7.91 11.55 -25.57
CA TYR A 130 6.81 12.07 -24.75
C TYR A 130 5.69 12.67 -25.58
N GLY A 131 4.50 12.81 -24.99
CA GLY A 131 3.35 13.41 -25.68
C GLY A 131 2.94 12.63 -26.93
N CYS A 132 3.15 11.31 -26.92
CA CYS A 132 2.89 10.39 -28.02
C CYS A 132 1.77 9.35 -27.70
N PRO A 133 0.50 9.76 -27.45
CA PRO A 133 -0.56 8.80 -27.18
C PRO A 133 -0.74 7.80 -28.32
N VAL A 134 -0.63 6.52 -28.01
CA VAL A 134 -0.90 5.42 -28.94
C VAL A 134 -2.40 5.38 -29.27
N ARG A 135 -2.72 5.19 -30.55
CA ARG A 135 -4.08 5.10 -31.09
C ARG A 135 -4.38 3.72 -31.65
N GLU A 136 -3.39 3.08 -32.26
CA GLU A 136 -3.54 1.80 -32.94
C GLU A 136 -2.29 0.93 -32.78
N ILE A 137 -2.46 -0.37 -32.58
CA ILE A 137 -1.41 -1.38 -32.61
C ILE A 137 -1.83 -2.48 -33.59
N ARG A 138 -1.07 -2.69 -34.67
CA ARG A 138 -1.36 -3.73 -35.68
C ARG A 138 -0.20 -4.66 -35.90
N LYS A 139 -0.48 -5.95 -36.10
CA LYS A 139 0.46 -6.90 -36.67
C LYS A 139 0.69 -6.55 -38.14
N THR A 140 1.90 -6.85 -38.60
CA THR A 140 2.31 -6.76 -40.01
C THR A 140 3.00 -8.08 -40.37
N PRO A 141 3.22 -8.40 -41.66
CA PRO A 141 3.90 -9.64 -42.04
C PRO A 141 5.27 -9.84 -41.37
N ASN A 142 5.98 -8.74 -41.05
CA ASN A 142 7.35 -8.79 -40.53
C ASN A 142 7.53 -8.15 -39.14
N GLY A 143 6.44 -7.77 -38.45
CA GLY A 143 6.56 -6.92 -37.28
C GLY A 143 5.24 -6.40 -36.73
N VAL A 144 5.31 -5.26 -36.06
CA VAL A 144 4.19 -4.54 -35.48
C VAL A 144 4.26 -3.08 -35.90
N ARG A 145 3.12 -2.52 -36.32
CA ARG A 145 2.93 -1.11 -36.63
C ARG A 145 2.17 -0.44 -35.49
N VAL A 146 2.75 0.60 -34.90
CA VAL A 146 2.13 1.42 -33.85
C VAL A 146 1.80 2.78 -34.42
N VAL A 147 0.52 3.18 -34.36
CA VAL A 147 0.06 4.51 -34.75
C VAL A 147 -0.16 5.34 -33.48
N TYR A 148 0.37 6.56 -33.46
CA TYR A 148 0.31 7.47 -32.32
C TYR A 148 0.09 8.91 -32.76
N THR A 149 -0.34 9.77 -31.84
CA THR A 149 -0.44 11.21 -32.08
C THR A 149 0.80 11.90 -31.53
N GLU A 150 1.47 12.77 -32.30
CA GLU A 150 2.58 13.60 -31.83
C GLU A 150 2.31 15.05 -32.25
N ARG A 151 2.19 15.97 -31.27
CA ARG A 151 1.87 17.39 -31.50
C ARG A 151 0.63 17.59 -32.40
N GLY A 152 -0.38 16.76 -32.21
CA GLY A 152 -1.64 16.78 -32.98
C GLY A 152 -1.60 16.04 -34.32
N ALA A 153 -0.43 15.68 -34.83
CA ALA A 153 -0.29 14.92 -36.08
C ALA A 153 -0.35 13.41 -35.83
N VAL A 154 -0.98 12.66 -36.72
CA VAL A 154 -0.94 11.19 -36.71
C VAL A 154 0.40 10.73 -37.29
N ARG A 155 1.09 9.86 -36.54
CA ARG A 155 2.38 9.26 -36.89
C ARG A 155 2.27 7.74 -36.78
N SER A 156 3.16 7.03 -37.46
CA SER A 156 3.34 5.60 -37.28
C SER A 156 4.80 5.23 -37.08
N LEU A 157 5.04 4.09 -36.44
CA LEU A 157 6.33 3.45 -36.27
C LEU A 157 6.15 1.95 -36.54
N GLU A 158 7.10 1.35 -37.26
CA GLU A 158 7.18 -0.10 -37.43
C GLU A 158 8.40 -0.66 -36.71
N ALA A 159 8.22 -1.84 -36.10
CA ALA A 159 9.27 -2.55 -35.38
C ALA A 159 9.07 -4.07 -35.50
N SER A 160 10.15 -4.85 -35.36
CA SER A 160 10.07 -6.32 -35.44
C SER A 160 9.26 -6.97 -34.30
N TYR A 161 9.18 -6.28 -33.16
CA TYR A 161 8.45 -6.70 -31.96
C TYR A 161 7.87 -5.47 -31.25
N CYS A 162 6.80 -5.67 -30.47
CA CYS A 162 6.21 -4.67 -29.60
C CYS A 162 6.12 -5.22 -28.18
N VAL A 163 6.63 -4.48 -27.19
CA VAL A 163 6.31 -4.72 -25.77
C VAL A 163 5.22 -3.72 -25.38
N CYS A 164 4.00 -4.19 -25.20
CA CYS A 164 2.84 -3.38 -24.83
C CYS A 164 2.77 -3.27 -23.31
N THR A 165 3.03 -2.07 -22.79
CA THR A 165 2.95 -1.74 -21.36
C THR A 165 1.78 -0.82 -21.02
N LEU A 166 0.81 -0.67 -21.92
CA LEU A 166 -0.41 0.09 -21.64
C LEU A 166 -1.18 -0.64 -20.53
N PRO A 167 -1.74 0.09 -19.53
CA PRO A 167 -2.74 -0.50 -18.64
C PRO A 167 -3.87 -1.12 -19.45
N LEU A 168 -4.42 -2.26 -19.01
CA LEU A 168 -5.45 -2.95 -19.79
C LEU A 168 -6.72 -2.11 -19.94
N SER A 169 -7.00 -1.22 -18.98
CA SER A 169 -8.05 -0.20 -19.04
C SER A 169 -7.90 0.75 -20.25
N VAL A 170 -6.67 1.08 -20.64
CA VAL A 170 -6.36 1.91 -21.81
C VAL A 170 -6.30 1.06 -23.08
N LEU A 171 -5.70 -0.13 -23.00
CA LEU A 171 -5.58 -1.05 -24.13
C LEU A 171 -6.97 -1.48 -24.65
N LYS A 172 -7.94 -1.64 -23.76
CA LYS A 172 -9.36 -1.94 -24.09
C LYS A 172 -9.97 -0.95 -25.09
N ALA A 173 -9.58 0.32 -25.01
CA ALA A 173 -10.06 1.37 -25.92
C ALA A 173 -9.09 1.66 -27.09
N THR A 174 -7.92 1.03 -27.11
CA THR A 174 -6.91 1.20 -28.16
C THR A 174 -7.25 0.31 -29.34
N GLN A 175 -7.27 0.86 -30.56
CA GLN A 175 -7.55 0.06 -31.74
C GLN A 175 -6.46 -0.99 -31.93
N SER A 176 -6.82 -2.25 -32.09
CA SER A 176 -5.83 -3.31 -32.32
C SER A 176 -6.39 -4.52 -33.05
N ASP A 177 -5.50 -5.32 -33.65
CA ASP A 177 -5.79 -6.64 -34.24
C ASP A 177 -5.33 -7.78 -33.31
N LEU A 178 -5.42 -7.52 -32.00
CA LEU A 178 -5.20 -8.53 -30.99
C LEU A 178 -6.15 -9.71 -31.19
N SER A 179 -5.67 -10.92 -30.92
CA SER A 179 -6.46 -12.13 -31.11
C SER A 179 -7.70 -12.12 -30.22
N PRO A 180 -8.81 -12.78 -30.62
CA PRO A 180 -10.04 -12.83 -29.83
C PRO A 180 -9.84 -13.31 -28.40
N ARG A 181 -8.89 -14.22 -28.18
CA ARG A 181 -8.44 -14.69 -26.85
C ARG A 181 -7.98 -13.54 -25.95
N VAL A 182 -7.06 -12.72 -26.46
CA VAL A 182 -6.51 -11.57 -25.73
C VAL A 182 -7.56 -10.49 -25.51
N VAL A 183 -8.36 -10.18 -26.55
CA VAL A 183 -9.45 -9.20 -26.44
C VAL A 183 -10.48 -9.64 -25.38
N SER A 184 -10.81 -10.93 -25.33
CA SER A 184 -11.70 -11.49 -24.31
C SER A 184 -11.12 -11.31 -22.90
N ALA A 185 -9.84 -11.61 -22.68
CA ALA A 185 -9.20 -11.41 -21.38
C ALA A 185 -9.19 -9.93 -20.95
N ILE A 186 -8.85 -9.01 -21.85
CA ILE A 186 -8.88 -7.56 -21.58
C ILE A 186 -10.30 -7.11 -21.17
N ASN A 187 -11.33 -7.66 -21.81
CA ASN A 187 -12.72 -7.29 -21.51
C ASN A 187 -13.23 -7.79 -20.16
N GLN A 188 -12.67 -8.89 -19.65
CA GLN A 188 -13.00 -9.48 -18.34
C GLN A 188 -12.31 -8.77 -17.17
N VAL A 189 -11.29 -7.96 -17.43
CA VAL A 189 -10.50 -7.28 -16.39
C VAL A 189 -11.19 -6.00 -15.92
N ALA A 190 -11.20 -5.80 -14.61
CA ALA A 190 -11.55 -4.54 -13.96
C ALA A 190 -10.32 -3.94 -13.25
N TYR A 191 -10.32 -2.62 -13.10
CA TYR A 191 -9.32 -1.91 -12.31
C TYR A 191 -9.96 -1.23 -11.11
N ASP A 192 -9.21 -1.11 -10.02
CA ASP A 192 -9.63 -0.32 -8.86
C ASP A 192 -9.46 1.18 -9.08
N ALA A 193 -10.22 1.95 -8.29
CA ALA A 193 -10.19 3.40 -8.29
C ALA A 193 -9.42 3.97 -7.10
N GLY A 194 -8.14 3.57 -6.96
CA GLY A 194 -7.26 4.10 -5.92
C GLY A 194 -7.19 5.63 -5.92
N TYR A 195 -7.09 6.25 -4.74
CA TYR A 195 -6.93 7.69 -4.58
C TYR A 195 -5.99 8.06 -3.44
N LYS A 196 -5.45 9.30 -3.47
CA LYS A 196 -4.77 9.93 -2.35
C LYS A 196 -5.25 11.37 -2.13
N ILE A 197 -5.30 11.82 -0.87
CA ILE A 197 -5.49 13.22 -0.46
C ILE A 197 -4.27 13.68 0.34
N ALA A 198 -3.60 14.74 -0.12
CA ALA A 198 -2.45 15.31 0.56
C ALA A 198 -2.73 16.75 1.03
N TRP A 199 -2.06 17.15 2.12
CA TRP A 199 -2.15 18.49 2.72
C TRP A 199 -0.77 18.99 3.15
N GLU A 200 -0.48 20.27 2.93
CA GLU A 200 0.64 20.98 3.55
C GLU A 200 0.22 21.51 4.93
N SER A 201 1.06 21.33 5.94
CA SER A 201 0.84 21.87 7.29
C SER A 201 2.17 22.10 8.01
N ARG A 202 2.15 22.87 9.10
CA ARG A 202 3.17 22.75 10.14
C ARG A 202 3.22 21.31 10.63
N ARG A 203 4.41 20.82 11.00
CA ARG A 203 4.64 19.44 11.46
C ARG A 203 4.16 19.21 12.91
N PHE A 204 2.88 19.48 13.18
CA PHE A 204 2.28 19.30 14.51
C PHE A 204 2.43 17.87 15.02
N TRP A 205 2.45 16.88 14.12
CA TRP A 205 2.62 15.46 14.46
C TRP A 205 3.98 15.17 15.09
N GLU A 206 5.04 15.87 14.67
CA GLU A 206 6.37 15.77 15.30
C GLU A 206 6.41 16.60 16.59
N GLN A 207 6.02 17.88 16.49
CA GLN A 207 6.21 18.88 17.54
C GLN A 207 5.36 18.63 18.79
N GLU A 208 4.17 18.04 18.62
CA GLU A 208 3.20 17.86 19.71
C GLU A 208 2.98 16.39 20.07
N ASN A 209 3.23 15.46 19.13
CA ASN A 209 2.87 14.06 19.31
C ASN A 209 4.05 13.08 19.18
N ASN A 210 5.27 13.56 18.90
CA ASN A 210 6.46 12.72 18.71
C ASN A 210 6.28 11.63 17.64
N ILE A 211 5.53 11.93 16.57
CA ILE A 211 5.32 11.03 15.43
C ILE A 211 6.30 11.41 14.31
N TYR A 212 7.16 10.49 13.91
CA TYR A 212 8.20 10.71 12.90
C TYR A 212 8.08 9.66 11.78
N GLY A 213 7.23 9.97 10.78
CA GLY A 213 6.83 8.99 9.77
C GLY A 213 5.73 8.04 10.27
N GLY A 214 5.47 6.97 9.52
CA GLY A 214 4.46 5.97 9.87
C GLY A 214 3.03 6.37 9.49
N ILE A 215 2.06 5.55 9.89
CA ILE A 215 0.64 5.71 9.57
C ILE A 215 -0.17 5.66 10.86
N SER A 216 -1.16 6.55 10.99
CA SER A 216 -2.20 6.45 12.00
C SER A 216 -3.52 6.01 11.37
N TRP A 217 -4.25 5.20 12.11
CA TRP A 217 -5.48 4.56 11.67
C TRP A 217 -6.69 5.06 12.48
N LEU A 218 -7.84 5.14 11.83
CA LEU A 218 -9.11 5.47 12.47
C LEU A 218 -10.11 4.34 12.27
N SER A 219 -10.67 3.81 13.35
CA SER A 219 -11.69 2.75 13.31
C SER A 219 -13.00 3.14 12.60
N THR A 220 -13.21 4.44 12.34
CA THR A 220 -14.43 4.94 11.69
C THR A 220 -14.14 6.12 10.76
N GLY A 221 -14.74 6.09 9.57
CA GLY A 221 -14.74 7.21 8.63
C GLY A 221 -15.02 6.74 7.20
N PRO A 222 -15.29 7.68 6.28
CA PRO A 222 -15.61 7.32 4.90
C PRO A 222 -14.37 6.85 4.11
N ILE A 223 -13.16 7.22 4.53
CA ILE A 223 -11.90 6.82 3.89
C ILE A 223 -11.62 5.36 4.27
N SER A 224 -11.47 4.48 3.27
CA SER A 224 -11.38 3.03 3.44
C SER A 224 -10.29 2.43 2.56
N LEU A 225 -9.54 1.47 3.10
CA LEU A 225 -8.75 0.50 2.34
C LEU A 225 -9.63 -0.76 2.16
N GLU A 226 -9.55 -1.45 1.03
CA GLU A 226 -10.54 -2.46 0.61
C GLU A 226 -10.86 -3.58 1.61
N SER A 227 -10.05 -3.79 2.63
CA SER A 227 -10.24 -4.79 3.70
C SER A 227 -10.48 -4.21 5.09
N SER A 228 -10.49 -2.87 5.28
CA SER A 228 -10.89 -2.26 6.56
C SER A 228 -11.41 -0.83 6.42
N VAL A 229 -12.36 -0.46 7.29
CA VAL A 229 -13.00 0.87 7.41
C VAL A 229 -12.02 1.93 7.95
N LEU A 230 -10.72 1.78 7.68
CA LEU A 230 -9.68 2.57 8.26
C LEU A 230 -9.34 3.78 7.40
N ALA A 231 -9.85 4.93 7.84
CA ALA A 231 -9.31 6.20 7.41
C ALA A 231 -7.86 6.29 7.93
N ASN A 232 -6.93 6.69 7.06
CA ASN A 232 -5.52 6.77 7.41
C ASN A 232 -4.96 8.18 7.27
N VAL A 233 -4.01 8.49 8.14
CA VAL A 233 -3.13 9.65 8.04
C VAL A 233 -1.69 9.14 8.02
N TRP A 234 -1.04 9.32 6.88
CA TRP A 234 0.35 8.92 6.65
C TRP A 234 1.26 10.15 6.76
N TYR A 235 2.21 10.07 7.68
CA TYR A 235 3.19 11.12 7.95
C TYR A 235 4.46 10.93 7.09
N PRO A 236 5.08 12.02 6.60
CA PRO A 236 6.21 11.90 5.70
C PRO A 236 7.48 11.43 6.42
N SER A 237 8.13 10.38 5.89
CA SER A 237 9.42 9.85 6.37
C SER A 237 10.64 10.69 5.98
N GLY A 238 10.44 11.89 5.43
CA GLY A 238 11.49 12.80 4.99
C GLY A 238 11.24 14.23 5.47
N GLY A 239 12.31 15.04 5.49
CA GLY A 239 12.24 16.42 5.99
C GLY A 239 11.88 16.51 7.46
N MET A 240 12.34 15.57 8.28
CA MET A 240 12.13 15.57 9.73
C MET A 240 12.60 16.90 10.33
N LEU A 241 11.86 17.42 11.31
CA LEU A 241 12.16 18.66 12.03
C LEU A 241 12.13 19.94 11.18
N SER A 242 11.68 19.87 9.93
CA SER A 242 11.42 21.07 9.13
C SER A 242 10.18 21.84 9.62
N GLU A 243 10.03 23.10 9.21
CA GLU A 243 8.88 23.92 9.65
C GLU A 243 7.54 23.33 9.18
N LYS A 244 7.49 22.85 7.94
CA LYS A 244 6.29 22.32 7.29
C LYS A 244 6.55 20.99 6.61
N GLY A 245 5.48 20.22 6.43
CA GLY A 245 5.52 18.95 5.70
C GLY A 245 4.21 18.68 4.97
N VAL A 246 4.24 17.66 4.11
CA VAL A 246 3.06 17.14 3.44
C VAL A 246 2.67 15.82 4.08
N LEU A 247 1.48 15.77 4.66
CA LEU A 247 0.87 14.52 5.14
C LEU A 247 -0.15 14.03 4.10
N VAL A 248 -0.39 12.72 4.06
CA VAL A 248 -1.46 12.13 3.25
C VAL A 248 -2.59 11.73 4.19
N ALA A 249 -3.69 12.46 4.17
CA ALA A 249 -4.87 12.19 5.00
C ALA A 249 -5.97 11.57 4.15
N GLY A 250 -5.72 10.36 3.69
CA GLY A 250 -6.62 9.63 2.81
C GLY A 250 -5.83 8.91 1.72
N TYR A 251 -5.72 7.61 1.86
CA TYR A 251 -5.24 6.69 0.84
C TYR A 251 -6.17 5.47 0.85
N GLY A 252 -6.75 5.13 -0.30
CA GLY A 252 -7.74 4.06 -0.37
C GLY A 252 -8.28 3.88 -1.78
N THR A 253 -9.40 3.17 -1.92
CA THR A 253 -10.15 3.07 -3.18
C THR A 253 -11.44 3.89 -3.11
N GLU A 254 -11.86 4.50 -4.22
CA GLU A 254 -13.13 5.23 -4.30
C GLU A 254 -14.32 4.25 -4.22
N SER A 255 -14.64 3.80 -3.00
CA SER A 255 -15.73 2.88 -2.71
C SER A 255 -16.60 3.38 -1.53
N GLY A 256 -17.69 2.67 -1.22
CA GLY A 256 -18.49 2.89 -0.02
C GLY A 256 -19.10 4.29 0.12
N GLU A 257 -18.86 4.94 1.26
CA GLU A 257 -19.33 6.31 1.54
C GLU A 257 -18.49 7.36 0.83
N PHE A 258 -17.18 7.15 0.69
CA PHE A 258 -16.29 8.12 0.06
C PHE A 258 -16.60 8.35 -1.42
N SER A 259 -16.96 7.30 -2.16
CA SER A 259 -17.38 7.42 -3.55
C SER A 259 -18.71 8.18 -3.72
N ARG A 260 -19.55 8.21 -2.67
CA ARG A 260 -20.84 8.92 -2.64
C ARG A 260 -20.72 10.39 -2.24
N LEU A 261 -19.54 10.86 -1.86
CA LEU A 261 -19.32 12.26 -1.52
C LEU A 261 -19.56 13.15 -2.77
N PRO A 262 -20.38 14.20 -2.66
CA PRO A 262 -20.95 14.90 -3.82
C PRO A 262 -19.95 15.81 -4.55
N SER A 263 -18.83 16.17 -3.91
CA SER A 263 -17.87 17.13 -4.49
C SER A 263 -16.45 16.90 -4.00
N MET A 264 -15.50 17.60 -4.61
CA MET A 264 -14.09 17.61 -4.18
C MET A 264 -13.95 18.21 -2.78
N GLU A 265 -14.69 19.28 -2.50
CA GLU A 265 -14.73 19.96 -1.21
C GLU A 265 -15.25 19.02 -0.12
N ALA A 266 -16.26 18.21 -0.41
CA ALA A 266 -16.75 17.18 0.51
C ALA A 266 -15.68 16.13 0.83
N LYS A 267 -14.88 15.72 -0.16
CA LYS A 267 -13.74 14.81 0.04
C LYS A 267 -12.63 15.44 0.89
N PHE A 268 -12.32 16.71 0.65
CA PHE A 268 -11.39 17.46 1.48
C PHE A 268 -11.91 17.65 2.90
N ALA A 269 -13.21 17.88 3.09
CA ALA A 269 -13.81 17.96 4.41
C ALA A 269 -13.72 16.63 5.15
N ALA A 270 -14.03 15.51 4.49
CA ALA A 270 -13.88 14.17 5.07
C ALA A 270 -12.43 13.86 5.48
N SER A 271 -11.47 14.19 4.62
CA SER A 271 -10.03 14.08 4.90
C SER A 271 -9.58 14.95 6.08
N ARG A 272 -10.04 16.20 6.14
CA ARG A 272 -9.74 17.10 7.26
C ARG A 272 -10.32 16.59 8.57
N THR A 273 -11.54 16.03 8.55
CA THR A 273 -12.17 15.40 9.71
C THR A 273 -11.35 14.22 10.22
N ALA A 274 -10.71 13.43 9.34
CA ALA A 274 -9.81 12.37 9.78
C ALA A 274 -8.61 12.92 10.55
N VAL A 275 -7.97 13.98 10.06
CA VAL A 275 -6.90 14.66 10.80
C VAL A 275 -7.40 15.23 12.12
N GLU A 276 -8.57 15.87 12.15
CA GLU A 276 -9.15 16.45 13.37
C GLU A 276 -9.44 15.39 14.45
N LYS A 277 -9.88 14.20 14.04
CA LYS A 277 -10.11 13.07 14.97
C LYS A 277 -8.81 12.56 15.60
N LEU A 278 -7.71 12.50 14.83
CA LEU A 278 -6.41 12.03 15.31
C LEU A 278 -5.62 13.13 16.03
N HIS A 279 -5.78 14.38 15.62
CA HIS A 279 -5.08 15.55 16.11
C HIS A 279 -6.06 16.71 16.32
N PRO A 280 -6.80 16.71 17.44
CA PRO A 280 -7.79 17.73 17.73
C PRO A 280 -7.24 19.16 17.63
N GLY A 281 -7.96 20.03 16.93
CA GLY A 281 -7.61 21.43 16.67
C GLY A 281 -6.64 21.64 15.51
N ARG A 282 -6.09 20.58 14.90
CA ARG A 282 -5.08 20.68 13.82
C ARG A 282 -5.66 20.60 12.42
N GLY A 283 -6.92 20.21 12.28
CA GLY A 283 -7.63 20.26 11.00
C GLY A 283 -7.57 21.65 10.36
N LYS A 284 -7.57 22.74 11.14
CA LYS A 284 -7.48 24.12 10.64
C LYS A 284 -6.11 24.52 10.05
N GLU A 285 -5.04 23.79 10.37
CA GLU A 285 -3.69 24.08 9.89
C GLU A 285 -3.42 23.48 8.49
N LEU A 286 -4.30 22.61 8.00
CA LEU A 286 -4.15 21.99 6.69
C LEU A 286 -4.44 22.98 5.56
N THR A 287 -3.45 23.16 4.71
CA THR A 287 -3.44 24.07 3.56
C THR A 287 -3.07 23.33 2.27
N LYS A 288 -3.34 23.96 1.12
CA LYS A 288 -2.98 23.46 -0.23
C LYS A 288 -3.37 21.99 -0.47
N PRO A 289 -4.66 21.63 -0.39
CA PRO A 289 -5.08 20.27 -0.63
C PRO A 289 -4.76 19.81 -2.05
N LEU A 290 -4.38 18.54 -2.18
CA LEU A 290 -4.31 17.84 -3.44
C LEU A 290 -5.12 16.55 -3.36
N TYR A 291 -5.96 16.31 -4.36
CA TYR A 291 -6.66 15.04 -4.55
C TYR A 291 -6.28 14.42 -5.89
N VAL A 292 -5.94 13.14 -5.87
CA VAL A 292 -5.69 12.34 -7.07
C VAL A 292 -6.52 11.08 -6.99
N SER A 293 -7.36 10.81 -8.00
CA SER A 293 -8.02 9.52 -8.22
C SER A 293 -7.47 8.91 -9.50
N TRP A 294 -6.83 7.74 -9.39
CA TRP A 294 -6.18 7.04 -10.50
C TRP A 294 -7.15 6.60 -11.59
N ALA A 295 -8.42 6.34 -11.24
CA ALA A 295 -9.49 6.07 -12.21
C ALA A 295 -9.78 7.25 -13.15
N LYS A 296 -9.44 8.47 -12.73
CA LYS A 296 -9.69 9.71 -13.50
C LYS A 296 -8.44 10.26 -14.17
N ILE A 297 -7.28 9.62 -13.98
CA ILE A 297 -6.02 10.03 -14.62
C ILE A 297 -5.97 9.47 -16.05
N PRO A 298 -5.87 10.34 -17.08
CA PRO A 298 -5.67 9.90 -18.45
C PRO A 298 -4.46 8.97 -18.56
N PHE A 299 -4.55 7.97 -19.44
CA PHE A 299 -3.52 6.95 -19.66
C PHE A 299 -3.28 5.98 -18.50
N ASN A 300 -4.02 6.11 -17.38
CA ASN A 300 -4.12 5.09 -16.34
C ASN A 300 -5.52 4.48 -16.27
N LEU A 301 -6.57 5.32 -16.14
CA LEU A 301 -7.97 4.89 -16.10
C LEU A 301 -8.24 3.75 -15.10
N GLY A 302 -7.52 3.78 -13.97
CA GLY A 302 -7.48 2.73 -12.97
C GLY A 302 -6.18 2.79 -12.17
N SER A 303 -6.16 2.12 -11.02
CA SER A 303 -4.98 2.02 -10.15
C SER A 303 -4.22 0.71 -10.35
N TRP A 304 -4.89 -0.41 -10.14
CA TRP A 304 -4.39 -1.77 -10.37
C TRP A 304 -5.53 -2.72 -10.72
N ILE A 305 -5.20 -3.94 -11.14
CA ILE A 305 -6.18 -4.99 -11.45
C ILE A 305 -6.98 -5.34 -10.18
N ARG A 306 -8.31 -5.33 -10.30
CA ARG A 306 -9.25 -5.68 -9.23
C ARG A 306 -9.82 -7.08 -9.44
N GLY A 307 -10.00 -7.81 -8.34
CA GLY A 307 -10.93 -8.94 -8.25
C GLY A 307 -10.28 -10.31 -8.16
N GLU A 308 -10.97 -11.21 -7.46
CA GLU A 308 -10.61 -12.62 -7.36
C GLU A 308 -10.71 -13.31 -8.73
N GLY A 309 -9.90 -14.35 -8.97
CA GLY A 309 -9.93 -15.12 -10.20
C GLY A 309 -9.11 -14.55 -11.36
N TYR A 310 -8.48 -13.37 -11.20
CA TYR A 310 -7.62 -12.81 -12.25
C TYR A 310 -6.48 -13.76 -12.64
N HIS A 311 -5.76 -14.28 -11.65
CA HIS A 311 -4.61 -15.17 -11.83
C HIS A 311 -5.01 -16.54 -12.39
N GLU A 312 -6.19 -17.04 -12.03
CA GLU A 312 -6.74 -18.31 -12.50
C GLU A 312 -7.34 -18.20 -13.91
N GLY A 313 -7.76 -17.00 -14.33
CA GLY A 313 -8.43 -16.72 -15.60
C GLY A 313 -7.62 -15.77 -16.51
N PRO A 314 -8.02 -14.49 -16.69
CA PRO A 314 -7.45 -13.59 -17.69
C PRO A 314 -5.93 -13.45 -17.70
N TYR A 315 -5.28 -13.54 -16.53
CA TYR A 315 -3.83 -13.47 -16.38
C TYR A 315 -3.07 -14.42 -17.32
N LYS A 316 -3.58 -15.65 -17.49
CA LYS A 316 -2.96 -16.69 -18.33
C LYS A 316 -2.80 -16.25 -19.77
N GLU A 317 -3.70 -15.38 -20.26
CA GLU A 317 -3.66 -14.95 -21.64
C GLU A 317 -2.51 -13.99 -21.94
N PHE A 318 -2.03 -13.26 -20.92
CA PHE A 318 -0.92 -12.32 -21.01
C PHE A 318 0.46 -12.97 -20.77
N LEU A 319 0.48 -14.27 -20.40
CA LEU A 319 1.73 -15.02 -20.25
C LEU A 319 2.41 -15.31 -21.59
N ASN A 320 1.63 -15.37 -22.67
CA ASN A 320 2.11 -15.67 -24.02
C ASN A 320 1.96 -14.43 -24.92
N PRO A 321 2.89 -14.22 -25.87
CA PRO A 321 2.74 -13.12 -26.80
C PRO A 321 1.57 -13.38 -27.75
N ASP A 322 1.01 -12.29 -28.28
CA ASP A 322 0.07 -12.34 -29.39
C ASP A 322 0.82 -12.07 -30.69
N ASP A 323 1.34 -13.15 -31.28
CA ASP A 323 2.38 -13.11 -32.32
C ASP A 323 3.61 -12.30 -31.89
N ARG A 324 3.86 -11.11 -32.46
CA ARG A 324 5.04 -10.27 -32.17
C ARG A 324 4.77 -9.19 -31.12
N ILE A 325 3.59 -9.23 -30.47
CA ILE A 325 3.18 -8.32 -29.40
C ILE A 325 3.30 -9.05 -28.06
N TYR A 326 4.21 -8.59 -27.20
CA TYR A 326 4.44 -9.10 -25.85
C TYR A 326 3.80 -8.14 -24.84
N PHE A 327 3.21 -8.68 -23.77
CA PHE A 327 2.62 -7.86 -22.71
C PHE A 327 3.58 -7.75 -21.54
N ALA A 328 3.65 -6.56 -20.95
CA ALA A 328 4.38 -6.35 -19.71
C ALA A 328 3.72 -5.29 -18.84
N GLY A 329 3.78 -5.48 -17.53
CA GLY A 329 3.14 -4.63 -16.53
C GLY A 329 3.02 -5.38 -15.22
N ASP A 330 2.65 -4.70 -14.13
CA ASP A 330 2.37 -5.37 -12.85
C ASP A 330 1.27 -6.44 -13.01
N TYR A 331 0.29 -6.20 -13.89
CA TYR A 331 -0.75 -7.15 -14.30
C TYR A 331 -0.20 -8.44 -14.94
N CYS A 332 1.05 -8.46 -15.40
CA CYS A 332 1.74 -9.64 -15.89
C CYS A 332 2.68 -10.26 -14.84
N SER A 333 2.37 -10.08 -13.55
CA SER A 333 3.09 -10.66 -12.41
C SER A 333 2.12 -11.10 -11.31
N HIS A 334 2.61 -11.86 -10.33
CA HIS A 334 1.89 -12.11 -9.07
C HIS A 334 2.16 -11.03 -8.00
N LEU A 335 2.89 -9.98 -8.35
CA LEU A 335 3.19 -8.81 -7.52
C LEU A 335 2.43 -7.59 -8.05
N THR A 336 1.13 -7.77 -8.33
CA THR A 336 0.24 -6.68 -8.75
C THR A 336 0.33 -5.52 -7.76
N THR A 337 0.22 -4.27 -8.23
CA THR A 337 0.40 -3.02 -7.47
C THR A 337 1.85 -2.64 -7.12
N TRP A 338 2.80 -3.56 -7.24
CA TRP A 338 4.20 -3.31 -6.90
C TRP A 338 5.06 -3.00 -8.14
N GLN A 339 5.99 -2.06 -7.98
CA GLN A 339 6.95 -1.70 -9.04
C GLN A 339 7.83 -2.90 -9.44
N GLU A 340 8.14 -3.79 -8.49
CA GLU A 340 8.86 -5.03 -8.74
C GLU A 340 8.11 -5.92 -9.74
N GLY A 341 6.78 -6.05 -9.60
CA GLY A 341 5.97 -6.81 -10.53
C GLY A 341 6.10 -6.30 -11.97
N ALA A 342 6.05 -4.99 -12.16
CA ALA A 342 6.26 -4.38 -13.48
C ALA A 342 7.69 -4.59 -14.01
N ALA A 343 8.71 -4.50 -13.16
CA ALA A 343 10.11 -4.69 -13.55
C ALA A 343 10.41 -6.14 -13.96
N LEU A 344 9.98 -7.12 -13.15
CA LEU A 344 10.13 -8.55 -13.44
C LEU A 344 9.35 -8.94 -14.71
N SER A 345 8.14 -8.39 -14.87
CA SER A 345 7.36 -8.58 -16.08
C SER A 345 8.07 -8.07 -17.34
N ALA A 346 8.68 -6.88 -17.27
CA ALA A 346 9.46 -6.33 -18.38
C ALA A 346 10.68 -7.19 -18.71
N GLN A 347 11.42 -7.68 -17.70
CA GLN A 347 12.55 -8.61 -17.89
C GLN A 347 12.09 -9.89 -18.59
N ARG A 348 10.99 -10.49 -18.12
CA ARG A 348 10.40 -11.68 -18.74
C ARG A 348 10.04 -11.46 -20.20
N ALA A 349 9.40 -10.34 -20.55
CA ALA A 349 9.04 -10.03 -21.94
C ALA A 349 10.29 -9.91 -22.83
N VAL A 350 11.35 -9.25 -22.34
CA VAL A 350 12.63 -9.14 -23.05
C VAL A 350 13.28 -10.51 -23.26
N GLU A 351 13.30 -11.36 -22.23
CA GLU A 351 13.85 -12.72 -22.33
C GLU A 351 13.11 -13.58 -23.35
N MET A 352 11.78 -13.47 -23.42
CA MET A 352 10.99 -14.19 -24.42
C MET A 352 11.30 -13.74 -25.85
N ILE A 353 11.54 -12.44 -26.07
CA ILE A 353 11.96 -11.90 -27.37
C ILE A 353 13.36 -12.43 -27.71
N VAL A 354 14.31 -12.36 -26.77
CA VAL A 354 15.69 -12.86 -26.97
C VAL A 354 15.69 -14.35 -27.33
N ARG A 355 14.89 -15.17 -26.64
CA ARG A 355 14.75 -16.59 -26.94
C ARG A 355 14.25 -16.81 -28.36
N ARG A 356 13.15 -16.15 -28.75
CA ARG A 356 12.58 -16.28 -30.09
C ARG A 356 13.57 -15.86 -31.18
N VAL A 357 14.31 -14.77 -30.96
CA VAL A 357 15.33 -14.31 -31.93
C VAL A 357 16.44 -15.36 -32.08
N ARG A 358 16.91 -15.97 -30.99
CA ARG A 358 17.93 -17.02 -31.04
C ARG A 358 17.46 -18.31 -31.75
N GLU A 359 16.18 -18.61 -31.70
CA GLU A 359 15.60 -19.77 -32.37
C GLU A 359 15.32 -19.53 -33.87
N THR A 360 15.32 -18.26 -34.29
CA THR A 360 15.04 -17.85 -35.69
C THR A 360 16.31 -17.56 -36.49
N VAL A 361 17.47 -17.48 -35.83
CA VAL A 361 18.82 -17.40 -36.42
C VAL A 361 19.42 -18.79 -36.44
#